data_AF-A0A1Q6ZY80-F1
#
_entry.id   AF-A0A1Q6ZY80-F1
#
_cell.length_a   1.000
_cell.length_b   1.000
_cell.length_c   1.000
_cell.angle_alpha   90.00
_cell.angle_beta   90.00
_cell.angle_gamma   90.00
#
_symmetry.space_group_name_H-M   'P 1'
#
loop_
_entity.id
_entity.type
_entity.pdbx_description
1 polymer ?
#
loop_
_entity_poly.entity_id
_entity_poly.type
_entity_poly.pdbx_seq_one_letter_code
_entity_poly.pdbx_strand_id
1 'polypeptide(L)'
;MERQIGDLAHALDESEALAQRFVGKQPAVFLDYDGTLTPIRGRPQDAVISDKMRESVRRLAERVPVVVVSGRDRQVLQELMGLDNLIVAGDHGFDIWSPTGGSIQREEGASFEGLLREVEAKLHAALANMPGALLEPKKRSVAAHFRLVPQEQRPRVKKIVDAILSEHPQELKVTPGKMVFEIQPKLDWDKGKAVLYLLKALDLDRDDVVPVYLGDDIT
;
A
#
# COMPACT_ATOMS: atom_id res chain seq x y z
N MET A 1 -20.93 2.00 -10.30
CA MET A 1 -20.44 2.26 -11.67
C MET A 1 -18.94 2.40 -11.53
N GLU A 2 -18.16 1.42 -11.98
CA GLU A 2 -16.69 1.52 -11.98
C GLU A 2 -16.29 2.70 -12.86
N ARG A 3 -15.64 3.72 -12.29
CA ARG A 3 -15.10 4.83 -13.06
C ARG A 3 -13.87 4.32 -13.81
N GLN A 4 -13.82 4.49 -15.13
CA GLN A 4 -12.60 4.23 -15.89
C GLN A 4 -11.71 5.48 -15.87
N ILE A 5 -10.38 5.32 -15.83
CA ILE A 5 -9.44 6.45 -15.85
C ILE A 5 -9.69 7.36 -17.06
N GLY A 6 -10.10 6.79 -18.20
CA GLY A 6 -10.42 7.52 -19.42
C GLY A 6 -11.64 8.45 -19.32
N ASP A 7 -12.47 8.33 -18.29
CA ASP A 7 -13.61 9.21 -18.04
C ASP A 7 -13.23 10.47 -17.24
N LEU A 8 -11.98 10.56 -16.75
CA LEU A 8 -11.48 11.72 -16.02
C LEU A 8 -10.95 12.79 -16.98
N ALA A 9 -11.14 14.06 -16.64
CA ALA A 9 -10.59 15.17 -17.39
C ALA A 9 -9.06 15.09 -17.46
N HIS A 10 -8.49 15.28 -18.66
CA HIS A 10 -7.05 15.22 -18.86
C HIS A 10 -6.39 16.47 -18.27
N ALA A 11 -5.63 16.32 -17.18
CA ALA A 11 -5.10 17.44 -16.41
C ALA A 11 -4.15 18.35 -17.22
N LEU A 12 -3.49 17.82 -18.25
CA LEU A 12 -2.61 18.62 -19.12
C LEU A 12 -3.39 19.42 -20.16
N ASP A 13 -4.57 18.93 -20.57
CA ASP A 13 -5.43 19.62 -21.53
C ASP A 13 -6.18 20.76 -20.82
N GLU A 14 -6.52 20.55 -19.55
CA GLU A 14 -7.21 21.50 -18.66
C GLU A 14 -6.24 22.35 -17.83
N SER A 15 -5.07 22.69 -18.38
CA SER A 15 -3.97 23.35 -17.66
C SER A 15 -4.35 24.69 -17.01
N GLU A 16 -5.23 25.47 -17.66
CA GLU A 16 -5.71 26.75 -17.12
C GLU A 16 -6.65 26.55 -15.93
N ALA A 17 -7.61 25.61 -16.04
CA ALA A 17 -8.50 25.25 -14.94
C ALA A 17 -7.72 24.66 -13.75
N LEU A 18 -6.68 23.87 -14.03
CA LEU A 18 -5.76 23.37 -13.02
C LEU A 18 -5.00 24.51 -12.35
N ALA A 19 -4.42 25.44 -13.11
CA ALA A 19 -3.71 26.60 -12.57
C ALA A 19 -4.61 27.47 -11.68
N GLN A 20 -5.87 27.68 -12.08
CA GLN A 20 -6.84 28.42 -11.27
C GLN A 20 -7.09 27.78 -9.90
N ARG A 21 -7.06 26.44 -9.79
CA ARG A 21 -7.20 25.75 -8.49
C ARG A 21 -6.05 26.04 -7.53
N PHE A 22 -4.87 26.39 -8.04
CA PHE A 22 -3.70 26.72 -7.21
C PHE A 22 -3.57 28.21 -6.87
N VAL A 23 -4.39 29.09 -7.43
CA VAL A 23 -4.30 30.54 -7.16
C VAL A 23 -4.51 30.82 -5.68
N GLY A 24 -3.51 31.41 -5.03
CA GLY A 24 -3.53 31.72 -3.60
C GLY A 24 -3.44 30.50 -2.67
N LYS A 25 -3.08 29.32 -3.20
CA LYS A 25 -2.99 28.07 -2.44
C LYS A 25 -1.62 27.41 -2.58
N GLN A 26 -1.28 26.57 -1.61
CA GLN A 26 -0.06 25.78 -1.60
C GLN A 26 -0.35 24.32 -1.98
N PRO A 27 0.42 23.71 -2.90
CA PRO A 27 0.28 22.29 -3.17
C PRO A 27 0.75 21.44 -1.99
N ALA A 28 0.09 20.32 -1.76
CA ALA A 28 0.64 19.18 -1.01
C ALA A 28 0.68 17.98 -1.96
N VAL A 29 1.87 17.44 -2.24
CA VAL A 29 2.06 16.45 -3.30
C VAL A 29 2.21 15.04 -2.72
N PHE A 30 1.39 14.13 -3.21
CA PHE A 30 1.40 12.71 -2.90
C PHE A 30 1.84 11.94 -4.14
N LEU A 31 2.84 11.09 -3.99
CA LEU A 31 3.48 10.38 -5.10
C LEU A 31 3.38 8.88 -4.91
N ASP A 32 2.82 8.18 -5.89
CA ASP A 32 3.00 6.73 -5.98
C ASP A 32 4.45 6.41 -6.37
N TYR A 33 4.87 5.17 -6.14
CA TYR A 33 6.25 4.76 -6.41
C TYR A 33 6.41 3.99 -7.73
N ASP A 34 5.95 2.75 -7.77
CA ASP A 34 5.99 1.93 -8.98
C ASP A 34 5.10 2.54 -10.06
N GLY A 35 5.58 2.55 -11.30
CA GLY A 35 4.88 3.15 -12.43
C GLY A 35 4.86 4.68 -12.46
N THR A 36 5.15 5.35 -11.33
CA THR A 36 5.14 6.81 -11.20
C THR A 36 6.54 7.41 -11.04
N LEU A 37 7.24 7.11 -9.94
CA LEU A 37 8.61 7.57 -9.71
C LEU A 37 9.67 6.65 -10.33
N THR A 38 9.31 5.39 -10.55
CA THR A 38 10.14 4.41 -11.27
C THR A 38 9.27 3.69 -12.30
N PRO A 39 9.78 3.35 -13.50
CA PRO A 39 9.04 2.50 -14.42
C PRO A 39 8.70 1.15 -13.79
N ILE A 40 7.60 0.52 -14.22
CA ILE A 40 7.24 -0.84 -13.82
C ILE A 40 8.38 -1.80 -14.20
N ARG A 41 8.80 -2.64 -13.24
CA ARG A 41 9.89 -3.63 -13.42
C ARG A 41 9.37 -5.05 -13.22
N GLY A 42 10.03 -5.99 -13.91
CA GLY A 42 9.70 -7.41 -13.78
C GLY A 42 10.08 -8.02 -12.42
N ARG A 43 11.02 -7.41 -11.70
CA ARG A 43 11.40 -7.80 -10.34
C ARG A 43 11.28 -6.60 -9.39
N PRO A 44 10.62 -6.72 -8.22
CA PRO A 44 10.40 -5.59 -7.32
C PRO A 44 11.67 -4.87 -6.88
N GLN A 45 12.77 -5.59 -6.68
CA GLN A 45 14.07 -5.03 -6.27
C GLN A 45 14.77 -4.20 -7.35
N ASP A 46 14.37 -4.34 -8.61
CA ASP A 46 14.97 -3.58 -9.73
C ASP A 46 14.31 -2.20 -9.89
N ALA A 47 13.24 -1.92 -9.14
CA ALA A 47 12.51 -0.66 -9.16
C ALA A 47 13.24 0.41 -8.34
N VAL A 48 14.52 0.63 -8.64
CA VAL A 48 15.35 1.68 -8.02
C VAL A 48 15.09 2.99 -8.75
N ILE A 49 14.83 4.06 -7.98
CA ILE A 49 14.62 5.39 -8.54
C ILE A 49 15.91 5.88 -9.24
N SER A 50 15.77 6.49 -10.42
CA SER A 50 16.92 7.08 -11.11
C SER A 50 17.46 8.31 -10.36
N ASP A 51 18.76 8.59 -10.45
CA ASP A 51 19.37 9.76 -9.81
C ASP A 51 18.70 11.08 -10.24
N LYS A 52 18.33 11.18 -11.51
CA LYS A 52 17.60 12.34 -12.05
C LYS A 52 16.25 12.51 -11.37
N MET A 53 15.46 11.43 -11.23
CA MET A 53 14.16 11.51 -10.58
C MET A 53 14.30 11.77 -9.07
N ARG A 54 15.27 11.12 -8.41
CA ARG A 54 15.60 11.37 -7.01
C ARG A 54 15.88 12.85 -6.76
N GLU A 55 16.68 13.48 -7.62
CA GLU A 55 16.96 14.93 -7.56
C GLU A 55 15.70 15.77 -7.81
N SER A 56 14.85 15.39 -8.76
CA SER A 56 13.57 16.08 -8.99
C SER A 56 12.67 16.05 -7.75
N VAL A 57 12.51 14.89 -7.13
CA VAL A 57 11.70 14.72 -5.92
C VAL A 57 12.29 15.53 -4.76
N ARG A 58 13.62 15.51 -4.59
CA ARG A 58 14.31 16.32 -3.57
C ARG A 58 14.02 17.81 -3.73
N ARG A 59 14.20 18.35 -4.94
CA ARG A 59 13.91 19.76 -5.24
C ARG A 59 12.44 20.13 -5.06
N LEU A 60 11.53 19.18 -5.31
CA LEU A 60 10.11 19.39 -5.07
C LEU A 60 9.82 19.48 -3.57
N ALA A 61 10.41 18.59 -2.77
CA ALA A 61 10.24 18.56 -1.32
C ALA A 61 10.82 19.79 -0.60
N GLU A 62 11.77 20.51 -1.21
CA GLU A 62 12.26 21.80 -0.73
C GLU A 62 11.24 22.94 -0.88
N ARG A 63 10.20 22.75 -1.70
CA ARG A 63 9.23 23.81 -2.07
C ARG A 63 7.85 23.57 -1.49
N VAL A 64 7.44 22.31 -1.40
CA VAL A 64 6.11 21.90 -0.98
C VAL A 64 6.19 20.62 -0.15
N PRO A 65 5.19 20.35 0.72
CA PRO A 65 5.05 19.05 1.34
C PRO A 65 4.98 17.94 0.28
N VAL A 66 5.84 16.94 0.41
CA VAL A 66 5.87 15.76 -0.45
C VAL A 66 5.76 14.50 0.41
N VAL A 67 4.82 13.63 0.06
CA VAL A 67 4.62 12.33 0.70
C VAL A 67 4.64 11.23 -0.36
N VAL A 68 5.43 10.18 -0.13
CA VAL A 68 5.42 9.00 -1.00
C VAL A 68 4.46 7.96 -0.43
N VAL A 69 3.49 7.51 -1.23
CA VAL A 69 2.47 6.53 -0.84
C VAL A 69 2.62 5.29 -1.72
N SER A 70 2.94 4.14 -1.12
CA SER A 70 3.19 2.91 -1.86
C SER A 70 2.58 1.69 -1.18
N GLY A 71 2.27 0.67 -1.98
CA GLY A 71 1.92 -0.67 -1.47
C GLY A 71 3.12 -1.45 -0.94
N ARG A 72 4.35 -1.00 -1.22
CA ARG A 72 5.58 -1.65 -0.74
C ARG A 72 5.75 -1.50 0.77
N ASP A 73 6.48 -2.44 1.37
CA ASP A 73 7.02 -2.24 2.71
C ASP A 73 7.82 -0.94 2.76
N ARG A 74 7.57 -0.15 3.81
CA ARG A 74 8.13 1.20 3.96
C ARG A 74 9.66 1.22 3.99
N GLN A 75 10.31 0.27 4.66
CA GLN A 75 11.77 0.22 4.78
C GLN A 75 12.39 -0.10 3.41
N VAL A 76 11.86 -1.12 2.74
CA VAL A 76 12.28 -1.48 1.37
C VAL A 76 12.09 -0.29 0.42
N LEU A 77 10.97 0.44 0.54
CA LEU A 77 10.69 1.62 -0.27
C LEU A 77 11.77 2.71 -0.05
N GLN A 78 12.10 3.01 1.22
CA GLN A 78 13.13 4.00 1.56
C GLN A 78 14.51 3.63 1.00
N GLU A 79 14.89 2.35 1.08
CA GLU A 79 16.14 1.84 0.51
C GLU A 79 16.19 2.04 -1.01
N LEU A 80 15.11 1.66 -1.72
CA LEU A 80 15.02 1.82 -3.17
C LEU A 80 15.03 3.28 -3.62
N MET A 81 14.42 4.17 -2.83
CA MET A 81 14.43 5.60 -3.09
C MET A 81 15.78 6.23 -2.83
N GLY A 82 16.49 5.81 -1.78
CA GLY A 82 17.68 6.52 -1.30
C GLY A 82 17.36 7.97 -0.88
N LEU A 83 16.17 8.18 -0.30
CA LEU A 83 15.71 9.45 0.27
C LEU A 83 15.21 9.19 1.68
N ASP A 84 15.85 9.83 2.66
CA ASP A 84 15.58 9.70 4.09
C ASP A 84 14.87 10.92 4.68
N ASN A 85 14.72 12.00 3.90
CA ASN A 85 14.13 13.26 4.32
C ASN A 85 12.67 13.46 3.87
N LEU A 86 12.00 12.40 3.42
CA LEU A 86 10.60 12.43 2.99
C LEU A 86 9.69 11.69 3.96
N ILE A 87 8.43 12.11 4.01
CA ILE A 87 7.38 11.33 4.63
C ILE A 87 7.06 10.17 3.69
N VAL A 88 7.02 8.95 4.25
CA VAL A 88 6.80 7.72 3.48
C VAL A 88 5.70 6.91 4.12
N ALA A 89 4.71 6.56 3.31
CA ALA A 89 3.53 5.79 3.66
C ALA A 89 3.58 4.46 2.90
N GLY A 90 4.18 3.44 3.52
CA GLY A 90 4.27 2.09 2.98
C GLY A 90 3.04 1.24 3.33
N ASP A 91 3.00 0.03 2.78
CA ASP A 91 1.94 -0.96 2.98
C ASP A 91 0.53 -0.46 2.61
N HIS A 92 0.38 0.42 1.62
CA HIS A 92 -0.85 1.18 1.31
C HIS A 92 -1.20 2.24 2.38
N GLY A 93 -0.16 2.88 2.93
CA GLY A 93 -0.27 4.02 3.84
C GLY A 93 -0.62 3.66 5.28
N PHE A 94 -0.02 2.56 5.70
CA PHE A 94 -0.39 1.79 6.87
C PHE A 94 0.80 1.64 7.80
N ASP A 95 2.01 1.73 7.25
CA ASP A 95 3.22 2.08 7.96
C ASP A 95 3.68 3.45 7.45
N ILE A 96 3.47 4.48 8.26
CA ILE A 96 3.83 5.85 7.92
C ILE A 96 5.04 6.24 8.76
N TRP A 97 6.02 6.89 8.14
CA TRP A 97 7.15 7.47 8.82
C TRP A 97 7.38 8.90 8.35
N SER A 98 7.69 9.79 9.28
CA SER A 98 8.08 11.17 9.04
C SER A 98 9.50 11.41 9.57
N PRO A 99 10.34 12.18 8.85
CA PRO A 99 11.66 12.58 9.34
C PRO A 99 11.60 13.38 10.65
N THR A 100 10.55 14.16 10.86
CA THR A 100 10.39 15.03 12.04
C THR A 100 9.61 14.35 13.17
N GLY A 101 8.76 13.38 12.84
CA GLY A 101 7.82 12.74 13.78
C GLY A 101 8.09 11.26 14.07
N GLY A 102 9.04 10.63 13.38
CA GLY A 102 9.25 9.18 13.49
C GLY A 102 8.09 8.38 12.91
N SER A 103 7.81 7.20 13.48
CA SER A 103 6.70 6.35 13.03
C SER A 103 5.35 6.98 13.42
N ILE A 104 4.49 7.18 12.42
CA ILE A 104 3.11 7.64 12.58
C ILE A 104 2.23 6.39 12.49
N GLN A 105 1.93 5.79 13.63
CA GLN A 105 1.06 4.61 13.69
C GLN A 105 -0.41 5.02 13.77
N ARG A 106 -1.26 4.36 12.97
CA ARG A 106 -2.71 4.35 13.21
C ARG A 106 -3.02 3.30 14.28
N GLU A 107 -3.80 3.67 15.29
CA GLU A 107 -4.24 2.72 16.34
C GLU A 107 -4.96 1.50 15.74
N GLU A 108 -5.66 1.68 14.62
CA GLU A 108 -6.36 0.61 13.88
C GLU A 108 -5.42 -0.46 13.28
N GLY A 109 -4.14 -0.14 13.04
CA GLY A 109 -3.16 -1.13 12.56
C GLY A 109 -2.65 -2.06 13.66
N ALA A 110 -2.59 -1.57 14.89
CA ALA A 110 -2.13 -2.33 16.05
C ALA A 110 -3.14 -3.39 16.50
N SER A 111 -4.43 -3.24 16.17
CA SER A 111 -5.48 -4.16 16.64
C SER A 111 -5.45 -5.55 16.00
N PHE A 112 -4.78 -5.73 14.86
CA PHE A 112 -4.83 -6.98 14.09
C PHE A 112 -3.59 -7.87 14.23
N GLU A 113 -2.50 -7.43 14.86
CA GLU A 113 -1.32 -8.27 15.04
C GLU A 113 -1.65 -9.56 15.80
N GLY A 114 -2.47 -9.46 16.85
CA GLY A 114 -2.94 -10.63 17.61
C GLY A 114 -3.75 -11.58 16.75
N LEU A 115 -4.69 -11.04 15.97
CA LEU A 115 -5.52 -11.82 15.04
C LEU A 115 -4.67 -12.51 13.97
N LEU A 116 -3.69 -11.83 13.38
CA LEU A 116 -2.81 -12.41 12.36
C LEU A 116 -1.92 -13.52 12.92
N ARG A 117 -1.39 -13.37 14.14
CA ARG A 117 -0.64 -14.44 14.82
C ARG A 117 -1.53 -15.66 15.11
N GLU A 118 -2.78 -15.43 15.52
CA GLU A 118 -3.76 -16.50 15.72
C GLU A 118 -4.04 -17.24 14.40
N VAL A 119 -4.31 -16.51 13.31
CA VAL A 119 -4.54 -17.05 11.97
C VAL A 119 -3.33 -17.84 11.48
N GLU A 120 -2.12 -17.31 11.64
CA GLU A 120 -0.87 -17.98 11.28
C GLU A 120 -0.73 -19.32 12.03
N ALA A 121 -0.93 -19.32 13.34
CA ALA A 121 -0.85 -20.54 14.16
C ALA A 121 -1.88 -21.59 13.74
N LYS A 122 -3.13 -21.18 13.49
CA LYS A 122 -4.20 -22.07 13.01
C LYS A 122 -3.88 -22.65 11.64
N LEU A 123 -3.44 -21.82 10.70
CA LEU A 123 -3.02 -22.25 9.36
C LEU A 123 -1.85 -23.24 9.45
N HIS A 124 -0.86 -22.95 10.29
CA HIS A 124 0.31 -23.81 10.46
C HIS A 124 -0.10 -25.18 10.98
N ALA A 125 -0.95 -25.25 12.00
CA ALA A 125 -1.47 -26.50 12.54
C ALA A 125 -2.31 -27.28 11.50
N ALA A 126 -3.21 -26.60 10.78
CA ALA A 126 -4.11 -27.23 9.82
C ALA A 126 -3.39 -27.75 8.56
N LEU A 127 -2.30 -27.09 8.16
CA LEU A 127 -1.51 -27.43 6.97
C LEU A 127 -0.30 -28.33 7.26
N ALA A 128 -0.01 -28.63 8.53
CA ALA A 128 1.17 -29.40 8.94
C ALA A 128 1.33 -30.75 8.21
N ASN A 129 0.21 -31.42 7.89
CA ASN A 129 0.19 -32.71 7.19
C ASN A 129 0.01 -32.58 5.67
N MET A 130 0.27 -31.40 5.10
CA MET A 130 0.10 -31.13 3.68
C MET A 130 1.45 -30.78 3.05
N PRO A 131 2.17 -31.78 2.50
CA PRO A 131 3.45 -31.54 1.84
C PRO A 131 3.33 -30.47 0.74
N GLY A 132 4.26 -29.52 0.73
CA GLY A 132 4.31 -28.44 -0.26
C GLY A 132 3.42 -27.23 0.04
N ALA A 133 2.65 -27.23 1.13
CA ALA A 133 2.03 -26.01 1.64
C ALA A 133 3.10 -25.16 2.34
N LEU A 134 3.16 -23.87 2.00
CA LEU A 134 4.08 -22.93 2.63
C LEU A 134 3.31 -21.74 3.18
N LEU A 135 3.64 -21.34 4.40
CA LEU A 135 3.13 -20.12 5.02
C LEU A 135 4.21 -19.05 5.00
N GLU A 136 3.82 -17.87 4.56
CA GLU A 136 4.65 -16.68 4.57
C GLU A 136 3.92 -15.63 5.43
N PRO A 137 4.33 -15.44 6.69
CA PRO A 137 3.83 -14.32 7.48
C PRO A 137 4.35 -13.02 6.88
N LYS A 138 3.42 -12.14 6.54
CA LYS A 138 3.69 -10.76 6.18
C LYS A 138 3.22 -9.88 7.32
N LYS A 139 3.71 -8.64 7.35
CA LYS A 139 3.34 -7.66 8.38
C LYS A 139 1.83 -7.48 8.57
N ARG A 140 1.04 -7.69 7.50
CA ARG A 140 -0.40 -7.38 7.45
C ARG A 140 -1.27 -8.48 6.83
N SER A 141 -0.67 -9.62 6.55
CA SER A 141 -1.38 -10.77 5.99
C SER A 141 -0.60 -12.04 6.26
N VAL A 142 -1.27 -13.18 6.14
CA VAL A 142 -0.62 -14.48 6.08
C VAL A 142 -0.87 -15.04 4.69
N ALA A 143 0.19 -15.31 3.95
CA ALA A 143 0.09 -15.91 2.62
C ALA A 143 0.24 -17.43 2.72
N ALA A 144 -0.80 -18.15 2.29
CA ALA A 144 -0.80 -19.60 2.18
C ALA A 144 -0.54 -20.01 0.74
N HIS A 145 0.71 -20.37 0.43
CA HIS A 145 1.14 -20.84 -0.88
C HIS A 145 0.86 -22.33 -1.03
N PHE A 146 0.22 -22.70 -2.14
CA PHE A 146 -0.15 -24.09 -2.43
C PHE A 146 0.32 -24.56 -3.81
N ARG A 147 1.30 -23.87 -4.39
CA ARG A 147 1.88 -24.24 -5.70
C ARG A 147 2.48 -25.65 -5.69
N LEU A 148 3.19 -25.99 -4.62
CA LEU A 148 3.87 -27.26 -4.46
C LEU A 148 2.99 -28.34 -3.81
N VAL A 149 1.78 -27.97 -3.37
CA VAL A 149 0.80 -28.94 -2.85
C VAL A 149 0.35 -29.87 -3.99
N PRO A 150 0.31 -31.20 -3.76
CA PRO A 150 -0.22 -32.16 -4.72
C PRO A 150 -1.61 -31.77 -5.22
N GLN A 151 -1.85 -31.91 -6.52
CA GLN A 151 -3.02 -31.34 -7.18
C GLN A 151 -4.34 -31.82 -6.56
N GLU A 152 -4.40 -33.07 -6.14
CA GLU A 152 -5.54 -33.71 -5.47
C GLU A 152 -5.82 -33.14 -4.07
N GLN A 153 -4.82 -32.52 -3.41
CA GLN A 153 -4.96 -31.93 -2.09
C GLN A 153 -5.23 -30.41 -2.12
N ARG A 154 -4.98 -29.73 -3.25
CA ARG A 154 -5.19 -28.27 -3.37
C ARG A 154 -6.60 -27.79 -2.98
N PRO A 155 -7.70 -28.49 -3.31
CA PRO A 155 -9.03 -28.08 -2.86
C PRO A 155 -9.17 -28.07 -1.33
N ARG A 156 -8.39 -28.90 -0.61
CA ARG A 156 -8.38 -28.95 0.85
C ARG A 156 -7.74 -27.70 1.46
N VAL A 157 -6.74 -27.09 0.80
CA VAL A 157 -6.16 -25.79 1.22
C VAL A 157 -7.26 -24.74 1.29
N LYS A 158 -8.05 -24.61 0.22
CA LYS A 158 -9.15 -23.63 0.19
C LYS A 158 -10.15 -23.88 1.31
N LYS A 159 -10.54 -25.14 1.57
CA LYS A 159 -11.45 -25.48 2.67
C LYS A 159 -10.90 -25.09 4.04
N ILE A 160 -9.62 -25.28 4.28
CA ILE A 160 -8.96 -24.86 5.54
C ILE A 160 -9.01 -23.34 5.68
N VAL A 161 -8.67 -22.62 4.62
CA VAL A 161 -8.70 -21.15 4.59
C VAL A 161 -10.12 -20.63 4.79
N ASP A 162 -11.12 -21.19 4.10
CA ASP A 162 -12.53 -20.82 4.23
C ASP A 162 -13.04 -21.07 5.68
N ALA A 163 -12.60 -22.17 6.33
CA ALA A 163 -12.97 -22.48 7.70
C ALA A 163 -12.45 -21.41 8.68
N ILE A 164 -11.18 -21.02 8.55
CA ILE A 164 -10.58 -19.96 9.37
C ILE A 164 -11.28 -18.61 9.13
N LEU A 165 -11.62 -18.29 7.87
CA LEU A 165 -12.38 -17.09 7.56
C LEU A 165 -13.77 -17.09 8.22
N SER A 166 -14.41 -18.25 8.32
CA SER A 166 -15.75 -18.36 8.93
C SER A 166 -15.76 -18.12 10.43
N GLU A 167 -14.62 -18.25 11.10
CA GLU A 167 -14.44 -17.90 12.51
C GLU A 167 -14.35 -16.37 12.71
N HIS A 168 -13.92 -15.63 11.67
CA HIS A 168 -13.70 -14.19 11.71
C HIS A 168 -14.33 -13.43 10.50
N PRO A 169 -15.64 -13.62 10.21
CA PRO A 169 -16.26 -13.18 8.95
C PRO A 169 -16.35 -11.64 8.79
N GLN A 170 -16.25 -10.91 9.90
CA GLN A 170 -16.26 -9.44 9.90
C GLN A 170 -14.86 -8.83 9.96
N GLU A 171 -13.85 -9.61 10.32
CA GLU A 171 -12.50 -9.12 10.61
C GLU A 171 -11.47 -9.54 9.56
N LEU A 172 -11.73 -10.62 8.81
CA LEU A 172 -10.81 -11.14 7.79
C LEU A 172 -11.44 -11.15 6.39
N LYS A 173 -10.58 -11.00 5.39
CA LYS A 173 -10.88 -11.28 3.99
C LYS A 173 -9.76 -12.10 3.36
N VAL A 174 -10.09 -12.77 2.26
CA VAL A 174 -9.10 -13.49 1.44
C VAL A 174 -8.98 -12.84 0.08
N THR A 175 -7.74 -12.62 -0.33
CA THR A 175 -7.39 -12.20 -1.68
C THR A 175 -6.74 -13.40 -2.40
N PRO A 176 -7.39 -14.01 -3.39
CA PRO A 176 -6.80 -15.10 -4.15
C PRO A 176 -5.74 -14.56 -5.12
N GLY A 177 -4.56 -15.19 -5.12
CA GLY A 177 -3.48 -14.93 -6.08
C GLY A 177 -3.09 -16.18 -6.86
N LYS A 178 -2.03 -16.08 -7.68
CA LYS A 178 -1.54 -17.20 -8.49
C LYS A 178 -0.92 -18.31 -7.64
N MET A 179 -1.76 -19.28 -7.25
CA MET A 179 -1.42 -20.40 -6.37
C MET A 179 -1.09 -19.99 -4.92
N VAL A 180 -1.75 -18.93 -4.44
CA VAL A 180 -1.64 -18.40 -3.08
C VAL A 180 -2.99 -17.86 -2.62
N PHE A 181 -3.30 -18.03 -1.32
CA PHE A 181 -4.36 -17.29 -0.66
C PHE A 181 -3.73 -16.31 0.32
N GLU A 182 -4.00 -15.02 0.16
CA GLU A 182 -3.58 -14.01 1.14
C GLU A 182 -4.73 -13.72 2.10
N ILE A 183 -4.57 -14.12 3.35
CA ILE A 183 -5.52 -13.84 4.43
C ILE A 183 -5.10 -12.51 5.07
N GLN A 184 -5.98 -11.53 5.09
CA GLN A 184 -5.68 -10.18 5.59
C GLN A 184 -6.87 -9.62 6.37
N PRO A 185 -6.65 -8.63 7.25
CA PRO A 185 -7.75 -7.95 7.91
C PRO A 185 -8.70 -7.30 6.90
N LYS A 186 -10.00 -7.36 7.19
CA LYS A 186 -11.07 -6.71 6.46
C LYS A 186 -11.13 -5.23 6.86
N LEU A 187 -10.05 -4.52 6.53
CA LEU A 187 -9.97 -3.09 6.70
C LEU A 187 -10.55 -2.39 5.48
N ASP A 188 -11.44 -1.45 5.75
CA ASP A 188 -11.93 -0.50 4.76
C ASP A 188 -10.88 0.59 4.55
N TRP A 189 -9.74 0.21 3.98
CA TRP A 189 -8.55 1.05 3.80
C TRP A 189 -7.96 0.88 2.41
N ASP A 190 -7.66 2.02 1.78
CA ASP A 190 -7.12 2.15 0.43
C ASP A 190 -6.13 3.34 0.39
N LYS A 191 -5.43 3.54 -0.75
CA LYS A 191 -4.46 4.64 -0.87
C LYS A 191 -5.15 6.01 -0.71
N GLY A 192 -6.40 6.16 -1.15
CA GLY A 192 -7.17 7.38 -0.98
C GLY A 192 -7.40 7.74 0.49
N LYS A 193 -7.78 6.76 1.30
CA LYS A 193 -7.96 6.92 2.76
C LYS A 193 -6.65 7.17 3.47
N ALA A 194 -5.56 6.56 3.03
CA ALA A 194 -4.23 6.91 3.51
C ALA A 194 -3.89 8.38 3.26
N VAL A 195 -4.13 8.88 2.05
CA VAL A 195 -3.92 10.31 1.70
C VAL A 195 -4.80 11.21 2.57
N LEU A 196 -6.09 10.90 2.72
CA LEU A 196 -7.00 11.68 3.57
C LEU A 196 -6.57 11.70 5.04
N TYR A 197 -6.07 10.58 5.56
CA TYR A 197 -5.50 10.53 6.90
C TYR A 197 -4.22 11.35 7.02
N LEU A 198 -3.30 11.23 6.06
CA LEU A 198 -2.06 12.01 6.02
C LEU A 198 -2.33 13.51 5.96
N LEU A 199 -3.34 13.94 5.20
CA LEU A 199 -3.74 15.35 5.16
C LEU A 199 -4.09 15.87 6.56
N LYS A 200 -4.84 15.11 7.35
CA LYS A 200 -5.16 15.49 8.73
C LYS A 200 -3.96 15.39 9.67
N ALA A 201 -3.23 14.28 9.61
CA ALA A 201 -2.10 14.01 10.49
C ALA A 201 -0.94 15.01 10.30
N LEU A 202 -0.82 15.60 9.11
CA LEU A 202 0.22 16.56 8.76
C LEU A 202 -0.27 18.02 8.77
N ASP A 203 -1.50 18.28 9.23
CA ASP A 203 -2.13 19.61 9.20
C ASP A 203 -2.16 20.26 7.80
N LEU A 204 -2.45 19.43 6.79
CA LEU A 204 -2.58 19.79 5.37
C LEU A 204 -4.04 19.81 4.89
N ASP A 205 -5.01 19.47 5.76
CA ASP A 205 -6.45 19.55 5.48
C ASP A 205 -6.98 20.98 5.75
N ARG A 206 -6.43 21.95 5.01
CA ARG A 206 -6.70 23.39 5.17
C ARG A 206 -7.17 24.01 3.86
N ASP A 207 -7.94 25.09 3.94
CA ASP A 207 -8.51 25.77 2.76
C ASP A 207 -7.45 26.35 1.80
N ASP A 208 -6.28 26.69 2.33
CA ASP A 208 -5.13 27.21 1.59
C ASP A 208 -4.26 26.11 0.97
N VAL A 209 -4.60 24.83 1.13
CA VAL A 209 -3.85 23.69 0.59
C VAL A 209 -4.63 23.01 -0.54
N VAL A 210 -3.90 22.58 -1.57
CA VAL A 210 -4.44 21.74 -2.65
C VAL A 210 -3.69 20.41 -2.68
N PRO A 211 -4.35 19.30 -2.30
CA PRO A 211 -3.74 17.98 -2.44
C PRO A 211 -3.64 17.59 -3.92
N VAL A 212 -2.47 17.11 -4.32
CA VAL A 212 -2.18 16.62 -5.66
C VAL A 212 -1.66 15.20 -5.52
N TYR A 213 -2.31 14.24 -6.18
CA TYR A 213 -1.84 12.86 -6.21
C TYR A 213 -1.34 12.51 -7.61
N LEU A 214 -0.16 11.91 -7.71
CA LEU A 214 0.38 11.36 -8.95
C LEU A 214 0.52 9.83 -8.80
N GLY A 215 -0.11 9.09 -9.70
CA GLY A 215 -0.15 7.63 -9.71
C GLY A 215 -0.50 7.10 -11.10
N ASP A 216 -0.16 5.84 -11.39
CA ASP A 216 -0.43 5.20 -12.69
C ASP A 216 -1.52 4.11 -12.64
N ASP A 217 -1.95 3.67 -11.46
CA ASP A 217 -2.89 2.55 -11.30
C ASP A 217 -4.13 2.91 -10.45
N ILE A 218 -5.20 2.13 -10.60
CA ILE A 218 -6.42 2.20 -9.79
C ILE A 218 -6.19 1.36 -8.53
N THR A 219 -5.88 2.01 -7.41
CA THR A 219 -5.60 1.34 -6.12
C THR A 219 -6.31 2.00 -4.95
#